data_AF-A0A3P7F9B5-F1
#
_entry.id   AF-A0A3P7F9B5-F1
#
_cell.length_a   1.000
_cell.length_b   1.000
_cell.length_c   1.000
_cell.angle_alpha   90.00
_cell.angle_beta   90.00
_cell.angle_gamma   90.00
#
_symmetry.space_group_name_H-M   'P 1'
#
loop_
_entity.id
_entity.type
_entity.pdbx_description
1 polymer ?
#
loop_
_entity_poly.entity_id
_entity_poly.type
_entity_poly.pdbx_seq_one_letter_code
_entity_poly.pdbx_strand_id
1 'polypeptide(L)'
;MWRSCFDSLLLFVLLFPFLCSPDSGQKLNLFDDDSRSRLVMVDGNLYFHAGRQKNISFMAGTDGSIYFGEKNLNLLPELTEFEVVKEEVDKTKGRVHQLIKMADLFKQQIKLKSGDVAALNRKVS
;
A
#
# COMPACT_ATOMS: atom_id res chain seq x y z
N MET A 1 -0.78 -36.40 56.88
CA MET A 1 0.01 -35.65 55.88
C MET A 1 -0.74 -35.32 54.59
N TRP A 2 -1.78 -36.07 54.17
CA TRP A 2 -2.42 -35.83 52.86
C TRP A 2 -3.23 -34.52 52.73
N ARG A 3 -3.85 -34.03 53.81
CA ARG A 3 -4.68 -32.81 53.77
C ARG A 3 -3.89 -31.53 53.42
N SER A 4 -2.66 -31.41 53.92
CA SER A 4 -1.78 -30.25 53.67
C SER A 4 -1.39 -30.11 52.18
N CYS A 5 -1.23 -31.24 51.48
CA CYS A 5 -0.93 -31.22 50.05
C CYS A 5 -2.13 -30.73 49.22
N PHE A 6 -3.35 -31.10 49.60
CA PHE A 6 -4.57 -30.61 48.92
C PHE A 6 -4.78 -29.11 49.15
N ASP A 7 -4.57 -28.62 50.37
CA ASP A 7 -4.68 -27.19 50.67
C ASP A 7 -3.64 -26.37 49.89
N SER A 8 -2.40 -26.87 49.76
CA SER A 8 -1.36 -26.22 48.96
C SER A 8 -1.69 -26.20 47.47
N LEU A 9 -2.27 -27.29 46.94
CA LEU A 9 -2.64 -27.40 45.53
C LEU A 9 -3.85 -26.51 45.21
N LEU A 10 -4.81 -26.42 46.14
CA LEU A 10 -5.95 -25.50 46.04
C LEU A 10 -5.50 -24.04 46.09
N LEU A 11 -4.54 -23.70 46.97
CA LEU A 11 -3.95 -22.37 47.04
C LEU A 11 -3.23 -22.01 45.73
N PHE A 12 -2.51 -22.97 45.13
CA PHE A 12 -1.83 -22.78 43.85
C PHE A 12 -2.82 -22.56 42.70
N VAL A 13 -3.91 -23.33 42.65
CA VAL A 13 -4.98 -23.17 41.64
C VAL A 13 -5.72 -21.84 41.82
N LEU A 14 -5.92 -21.37 43.06
CA LEU A 14 -6.54 -20.08 43.34
C LEU A 14 -5.61 -18.89 43.03
N LEU A 15 -4.29 -19.07 43.14
CA LEU A 15 -3.30 -18.03 42.81
C LEU A 15 -2.92 -18.02 41.32
N PHE A 16 -3.09 -19.13 40.60
CA PHE A 16 -2.81 -19.23 39.16
C PHE A 16 -3.51 -18.18 38.28
N PRO A 17 -4.81 -17.87 38.47
CA PRO A 17 -5.46 -16.81 37.68
C PRO A 17 -4.94 -15.41 38.02
N PHE A 18 -4.25 -15.22 39.15
CA PHE A 18 -3.58 -13.95 39.48
C PHE A 18 -2.18 -13.82 38.86
N LEU A 19 -1.46 -14.93 38.64
CA LEU A 19 -0.17 -14.89 37.93
C LEU A 19 -0.32 -14.86 36.41
N CYS A 20 -1.38 -15.48 35.89
CA CYS A 20 -1.79 -15.39 34.47
C CYS A 20 -2.95 -14.41 34.33
N SER A 21 -2.78 -13.16 34.75
CA SER A 21 -3.65 -12.10 34.25
C SER A 21 -3.30 -11.91 32.77
N PRO A 22 -4.22 -12.17 31.82
CA PRO A 22 -3.96 -11.82 30.43
C PRO A 22 -3.77 -10.32 30.43
N ASP A 23 -2.62 -9.89 29.92
CA ASP A 23 -2.16 -8.50 29.87
C ASP A 23 -3.37 -7.58 29.75
N SER A 24 -3.66 -6.87 30.86
CA SER A 24 -4.83 -6.02 31.01
C SER A 24 -5.02 -5.26 29.71
N GLY A 25 -6.26 -5.19 29.18
CA GLY A 25 -6.62 -4.61 27.89
C GLY A 25 -6.26 -3.13 27.70
N GLN A 26 -4.97 -2.80 27.86
CA GLN A 26 -4.32 -1.67 27.26
C GLN A 26 -4.55 -1.87 25.77
N LYS A 27 -5.56 -1.17 25.29
CA LYS A 27 -5.77 -0.91 23.88
C LYS A 27 -4.46 -0.34 23.37
N LEU A 28 -3.61 -1.21 22.83
CA LEU A 28 -2.37 -0.82 22.18
C LEU A 28 -2.78 0.09 21.03
N ASN A 29 -2.69 1.39 21.26
CA ASN A 29 -2.88 2.37 20.21
C ASN A 29 -1.62 2.29 19.34
N LEU A 30 -1.67 1.41 18.36
CA LEU A 30 -0.58 1.18 17.42
C LEU A 30 -0.15 2.46 16.70
N PHE A 31 -1.05 3.46 16.64
CA PHE A 31 -0.88 4.74 15.95
C PHE A 31 -0.82 5.94 16.89
N ASP A 32 -0.50 5.74 18.18
CA ASP A 32 -0.22 6.87 19.08
C ASP A 32 1.07 7.59 18.65
N ASP A 33 1.20 8.89 18.97
CA ASP A 33 2.37 9.73 18.64
C ASP A 33 3.56 9.41 19.56
N ASP A 34 3.83 8.11 19.72
CA ASP A 34 4.89 7.62 20.57
C ASP A 34 6.25 7.92 19.95
N SER A 35 7.13 8.54 20.73
CA SER A 35 8.52 8.81 20.35
C SER A 35 9.35 7.54 20.13
N ARG A 36 8.91 6.39 20.67
CA ARG A 36 9.68 5.14 20.68
C ARG A 36 9.33 4.22 19.51
N SER A 37 10.37 3.73 18.83
CA SER A 37 10.24 2.61 17.90
C SER A 37 10.12 1.28 18.65
N ARG A 38 9.23 0.39 18.18
CA ARG A 38 8.94 -0.89 18.84
C ARG A 38 8.46 -1.95 17.84
N LEU A 39 8.66 -3.22 18.19
CA LEU A 39 8.01 -4.37 17.55
C LEU A 39 6.89 -4.84 18.48
N VAL A 40 5.67 -5.01 17.95
CA VAL A 40 4.48 -5.38 18.74
C VAL A 40 3.79 -6.55 18.06
N MET A 41 3.25 -7.49 18.85
CA MET A 41 2.38 -8.56 18.35
C MET A 41 0.94 -8.30 18.81
N VAL A 42 0.00 -8.19 17.87
CA VAL A 42 -1.44 -7.98 18.15
C VAL A 42 -2.23 -8.94 17.28
N ASP A 43 -3.10 -9.76 17.90
CA ASP A 43 -3.95 -10.74 17.21
C ASP A 43 -3.18 -11.67 16.24
N GLY A 44 -1.97 -12.09 16.65
CA GLY A 44 -1.09 -12.95 15.86
C GLY A 44 -0.31 -12.23 14.74
N ASN A 45 -0.53 -10.93 14.55
CA ASN A 45 0.18 -10.12 13.57
C ASN A 45 1.36 -9.38 14.23
N LEU A 46 2.49 -9.33 13.54
CA LEU A 46 3.67 -8.55 13.95
C LEU A 46 3.65 -7.17 13.30
N TYR A 47 3.83 -6.13 14.09
CA TYR A 47 3.85 -4.74 13.66
C TYR A 47 5.16 -4.06 14.05
N PHE A 48 5.81 -3.42 13.09
CA PHE A 48 6.94 -2.53 13.31
C PHE A 48 6.41 -1.10 13.42
N HIS A 49 6.53 -0.50 14.59
CA HIS A 49 6.20 0.91 14.83
C HIS A 49 7.48 1.75 14.77
N ALA A 50 7.51 2.72 13.86
CA ALA A 50 8.53 3.75 13.85
C ALA A 50 8.09 4.86 14.80
N GLY A 51 8.92 5.20 15.79
CA GLY A 51 8.63 6.35 16.63
C GLY A 51 8.57 7.66 15.83
N ARG A 52 8.01 8.71 16.42
CA ARG A 52 7.93 10.03 15.80
C ARG A 52 9.28 10.46 15.17
N GLN A 53 9.24 10.83 13.89
CA GLN A 53 10.42 11.23 13.10
C GLN A 53 11.54 10.16 13.02
N LYS A 54 11.19 8.88 13.15
CA LYS A 54 12.09 7.75 12.92
C LYS A 54 11.63 6.95 11.70
N ASN A 55 12.56 6.19 11.13
CA ASN A 55 12.30 5.26 10.05
C ASN A 55 12.43 3.82 10.55
N ILE A 56 11.85 2.88 9.81
CA ILE A 56 12.17 1.46 9.90
C ILE A 56 13.04 1.13 8.69
N SER A 57 14.17 0.48 8.93
CA SER A 57 15.10 0.09 7.88
C SER A 57 15.54 -1.34 8.09
N PHE A 58 15.54 -2.11 7.01
CA PHE A 58 16.06 -3.47 6.97
C PHE A 58 17.26 -3.47 6.04
N MET A 59 18.38 -4.02 6.51
CA MET A 59 19.63 -4.09 5.75
C MET A 59 20.03 -5.55 5.60
N ALA A 60 20.21 -5.98 4.37
CA ALA A 60 20.84 -7.24 4.05
C ALA A 60 22.34 -7.02 3.81
N GLY A 61 23.18 -8.00 4.18
CA GLY A 61 24.59 -7.99 3.79
C GLY A 61 24.77 -8.19 2.28
N THR A 62 26.02 -8.16 1.80
CA THR A 62 26.37 -8.26 0.36
C THR A 62 25.68 -9.43 -0.36
N ASP A 63 25.57 -10.58 0.29
CA ASP A 63 24.91 -11.79 -0.27
C ASP A 63 23.55 -12.08 0.38
N GLY A 64 23.04 -11.16 1.20
CA GLY A 64 21.75 -11.28 1.84
C GLY A 64 20.62 -10.83 0.92
N SER A 65 19.44 -11.42 1.09
CA SER A 65 18.22 -11.01 0.37
C SER A 65 17.07 -10.92 1.36
N ILE A 66 16.22 -9.91 1.19
CA ILE A 66 14.98 -9.76 1.97
C ILE A 66 13.84 -10.26 1.10
N TYR A 67 13.02 -11.16 1.64
CA TYR A 67 11.87 -11.70 0.95
C TYR A 67 10.58 -11.21 1.59
N PHE A 68 9.59 -10.83 0.76
CA PHE A 68 8.22 -10.56 1.18
C PHE A 68 7.31 -11.65 0.61
N GLY A 69 6.91 -12.61 1.45
CA GLY A 69 6.34 -13.87 0.99
C GLY A 69 7.35 -14.63 0.13
N GLU A 70 6.97 -14.95 -1.11
CA GLU A 70 7.85 -15.63 -2.08
C GLU A 70 8.66 -14.65 -2.96
N LYS A 71 8.57 -13.33 -2.72
CA LYS A 71 9.19 -12.31 -3.58
C LYS A 71 10.50 -11.80 -2.99
N ASN A 72 11.60 -11.93 -3.73
CA ASN A 72 12.88 -11.29 -3.38
C ASN A 72 12.80 -9.79 -3.66
N LEU A 73 12.96 -8.96 -2.63
CA LEU A 73 12.92 -7.50 -2.75
C LEU A 73 14.09 -6.94 -3.55
N ASN A 74 15.21 -7.67 -3.66
CA ASN A 74 16.36 -7.27 -4.49
C ASN A 74 16.05 -7.34 -6.00
N LEU A 75 14.94 -7.99 -6.39
CA LEU A 75 14.50 -8.10 -7.78
C LEU A 75 13.35 -7.14 -8.11
N LEU A 76 12.99 -6.24 -7.19
CA LEU A 76 12.01 -5.20 -7.48
C LEU A 76 12.63 -4.15 -8.43
N PRO A 77 11.85 -3.61 -9.36
CA PRO A 77 12.30 -2.51 -10.19
C PRO A 77 12.83 -1.37 -9.31
N GLU A 78 14.01 -0.85 -9.64
CA GLU A 78 14.49 0.35 -8.99
C GLU A 78 13.55 1.53 -9.30
N LEU A 79 13.54 2.54 -8.43
CA LEU A 79 12.77 3.77 -8.67
C LEU A 79 13.08 4.37 -10.05
N THR A 80 14.32 4.26 -10.51
CA THR A 80 14.76 4.68 -11.85
C THR A 80 14.00 3.98 -12.96
N GLU A 81 13.78 2.66 -12.87
CA GLU A 81 13.02 1.91 -13.87
C GLU A 81 11.55 2.34 -13.87
N PHE A 82 10.99 2.62 -12.68
CA PHE A 82 9.64 3.15 -12.58
C PHE A 82 9.52 4.57 -13.17
N GLU A 83 10.53 5.42 -12.99
CA GLU A 83 10.57 6.76 -13.59
C GLU A 83 10.64 6.71 -15.12
N VAL A 84 11.40 5.77 -15.69
CA VAL A 84 11.42 5.54 -17.14
C VAL A 84 10.04 5.13 -17.65
N VAL A 85 9.39 4.15 -17.00
CA VAL A 85 8.03 3.74 -17.35
C VAL A 85 7.05 4.90 -17.23
N LYS A 86 7.16 5.71 -16.17
CA LYS A 86 6.34 6.90 -15.97
C LYS A 86 6.52 7.91 -17.11
N GLU A 87 7.77 8.17 -17.52
CA GLU A 87 8.07 9.07 -18.63
C GLU A 87 7.48 8.56 -19.96
N GLU A 88 7.58 7.25 -20.23
CA GLU A 88 6.99 6.64 -21.41
C GLU A 88 5.46 6.72 -21.42
N VAL A 89 4.82 6.52 -20.26
CA VAL A 89 3.38 6.67 -20.09
C VAL A 89 2.96 8.13 -20.34
N ASP A 90 3.70 9.09 -19.81
CA ASP A 90 3.41 10.52 -19.99
C ASP A 90 3.58 10.96 -21.47
N LYS A 91 4.63 10.47 -22.16
CA LYS A 91 4.80 10.67 -23.61
C LYS A 91 3.63 10.09 -24.40
N THR A 92 3.21 8.88 -24.05
CA THR A 92 2.09 8.20 -24.71
C THR A 92 0.78 8.96 -24.52
N LYS A 93 0.52 9.43 -23.30
CA LYS A 93 -0.64 10.28 -22.98
C LYS A 93 -0.64 11.57 -23.82
N GLY A 94 0.52 12.21 -23.98
CA GLY A 94 0.68 13.38 -24.84
C GLY A 94 0.32 13.10 -26.30
N ARG A 95 0.79 11.97 -26.86
CA ARG A 95 0.49 11.54 -28.24
C ARG A 95 -0.99 11.25 -28.44
N VAL A 96 -1.63 10.56 -27.49
CA VAL A 96 -3.07 10.30 -27.53
C VAL A 96 -3.86 11.60 -27.53
N HIS A 97 -3.47 12.58 -26.70
CA HIS A 97 -4.13 13.88 -26.67
C HIS A 97 -3.99 14.66 -28.00
N GLN A 98 -2.84 14.58 -28.65
CA GLN A 98 -2.65 15.16 -29.99
C GLN A 98 -3.52 14.48 -31.05
N LEU A 99 -3.62 13.14 -31.02
CA LEU A 99 -4.48 12.39 -31.94
C LEU A 99 -5.96 12.78 -31.78
N ILE A 100 -6.42 12.95 -30.53
CA ILE A 100 -7.79 13.41 -30.24
C ILE A 100 -8.03 14.80 -30.85
N LYS A 101 -7.10 15.75 -30.65
CA LYS A 101 -7.20 17.09 -31.26
C LYS A 101 -7.26 17.04 -32.78
N MET A 102 -6.46 16.19 -33.42
CA MET A 102 -6.47 16.02 -34.87
C MET A 102 -7.79 15.41 -35.36
N ALA A 103 -8.34 14.43 -34.64
CA ALA A 103 -9.64 13.84 -34.95
C ALA A 103 -10.77 14.87 -34.85
N ASP A 104 -10.74 15.74 -33.84
CA ASP A 104 -11.72 16.82 -33.68
C ASP A 104 -11.65 17.85 -34.82
N LEU A 105 -10.44 18.26 -35.23
CA LEU A 105 -10.25 19.16 -36.38
C LEU A 105 -10.75 18.53 -37.68
N PHE A 106 -10.45 17.24 -37.90
CA PHE A 106 -10.91 16.52 -39.08
C PHE A 106 -12.45 16.42 -39.12
N LYS A 107 -13.08 16.15 -37.96
CA LYS A 107 -14.54 16.16 -37.82
C LYS A 107 -15.15 17.52 -38.14
N GLN A 108 -14.52 18.63 -37.71
CA GLN A 108 -14.96 19.98 -38.04
C GLN A 108 -14.86 20.27 -39.55
N GLN A 109 -13.74 19.88 -40.19
CA GLN A 109 -13.56 20.07 -41.63
C GLN A 109 -14.60 19.30 -42.46
N ILE A 110 -14.92 18.06 -42.08
CA ILE A 110 -15.99 17.28 -42.73
C ILE A 110 -17.33 17.99 -42.58
N LYS A 111 -17.64 18.52 -41.38
CA LYS A 111 -18.90 19.22 -41.11
C LYS A 111 -19.04 20.48 -41.98
N LEU A 112 -17.97 21.26 -42.13
CA LEU A 112 -17.95 22.45 -43.00
C LEU A 112 -18.17 22.07 -44.47
N LYS A 113 -17.40 21.11 -45.00
CA LYS A 113 -17.54 20.64 -46.38
C LYS A 113 -18.93 20.07 -46.68
N SER A 114 -19.51 19.33 -45.73
CA SER A 114 -20.88 18.82 -45.84
C SER A 114 -21.91 19.97 -45.92
N GLY A 115 -21.71 21.02 -45.13
CA GLY A 115 -22.51 22.25 -45.19
C GLY A 115 -22.42 22.96 -46.54
N ASP A 116 -21.21 23.08 -47.10
CA ASP A 116 -20.98 23.71 -48.41
C ASP A 116 -21.64 22.91 -49.54
N VAL A 117 -21.54 21.58 -49.51
CA VAL A 117 -22.20 20.69 -50.48
C VAL A 117 -23.73 20.79 -50.37
N ALA A 118 -24.27 20.83 -49.15
CA ALA A 118 -25.70 21.02 -48.94
C ALA A 118 -26.19 22.39 -49.44
N ALA A 119 -25.39 23.45 -49.26
CA ALA A 119 -25.69 24.79 -49.79
C ALA A 119 -25.63 24.85 -51.31
N LEU A 120 -24.66 24.14 -51.93
CA LEU A 120 -24.55 24.04 -53.38
C LEU A 120 -25.75 23.30 -53.99
N ASN A 121 -26.13 22.16 -53.41
CA ASN A 121 -27.28 21.37 -53.89
C ASN A 121 -28.60 22.17 -53.86
N ARG A 122 -28.77 23.05 -52.86
CA ARG A 122 -29.94 23.95 -52.77
C ARG A 122 -29.96 25.06 -53.83
N LYS A 123 -28.82 25.42 -54.41
CA LYS A 123 -28.74 26.45 -55.48
C LYS A 123 -28.99 25.87 -56.87
N VAL A 124 -28.77 24.57 -57.04
CA VAL A 124 -28.90 23.86 -58.33
C VAL A 124 -30.28 23.20 -58.49
N SER A 125 -30.98 22.94 -57.38
CA SER A 125 -32.38 22.49 -57.38
C SER A 125 -33.33 23.68 -57.45
#